data_AF-A0A2E4JBQ9-F1
#
_entry.id   AF-A0A2E4JBQ9-F1
#
_cell.length_a   1.000
_cell.length_b   1.000
_cell.length_c   1.000
_cell.angle_alpha   90.00
_cell.angle_beta   90.00
_cell.angle_gamma   90.00
#
_symmetry.space_group_name_H-M   'P 1'
#
loop_
_entity.id
_entity.type
_entity.pdbx_description
1 polymer ?
#
loop_
_entity_poly.entity_id
_entity_poly.type
_entity_poly.pdbx_seq_one_letter_code
_entity_poly.pdbx_strand_id
1 'polypeptide(L)'
;MSDVSSFESAEDLISKANLLEETRRSLRNEREGLVGQAKEKRASVSVTREKSDSRRKHLSSFHENKEAAEEAKKERDLINKSVPPPVDVLKSWADKSLSKLTVMSNDLTTMPTLAREIREFSLFFELVSAISIKEKGEEAHGRYVKYNKLKIEAIEKLDSEHPKEDLDNEKQDQKSSEFKEVRKISKRIDKIDKEMDKISKEVKKLRKMAKKLESESKVSDAMDRVMSGSSLDATDVALILERGVDLGSLSDTGAGSEGKGEKDSSGKAKRRRISPVRRGARKTRLRHERGR
;
A
#
# COMPACT_ATOMS: atom_id res chain seq x y z
N MET A 1 26.89 -0.14 51.55
CA MET A 1 26.33 -1.30 52.29
C MET A 1 24.97 -0.91 52.83
N SER A 2 23.92 -1.50 52.26
CA SER A 2 22.62 -1.86 52.86
C SER A 2 21.60 -1.96 51.72
N ASP A 3 21.71 -3.03 50.93
CA ASP A 3 20.58 -3.53 50.15
C ASP A 3 19.53 -4.00 51.15
N VAL A 4 18.62 -3.09 51.51
CA VAL A 4 17.41 -3.43 52.24
C VAL A 4 16.55 -4.21 51.27
N SER A 5 16.69 -5.53 51.32
CA SER A 5 15.76 -6.49 50.74
C SER A 5 14.40 -6.31 51.38
N SER A 6 13.63 -5.33 50.89
CA SER A 6 12.20 -5.23 51.17
C SER A 6 11.55 -6.49 50.63
N PHE A 7 11.15 -7.38 51.55
CA PHE A 7 10.25 -8.49 51.24
C PHE A 7 8.95 -7.88 50.72
N GLU A 8 8.81 -7.75 49.40
CA GLU A 8 7.53 -7.38 48.78
C GLU A 8 6.55 -8.51 49.12
N SER A 9 5.50 -8.20 49.88
CA SER A 9 4.44 -9.17 50.19
C SER A 9 3.74 -9.60 48.90
N ALA A 10 3.15 -10.79 48.89
CA ALA A 10 2.34 -11.23 47.76
C ALA A 10 1.22 -10.22 47.42
N GLU A 11 0.66 -9.57 48.44
CA GLU A 11 -0.34 -8.51 48.31
C GLU A 11 0.22 -7.25 47.63
N ASP A 12 1.47 -6.87 47.91
CA ASP A 12 2.15 -5.73 47.28
C ASP A 12 2.42 -5.99 45.79
N LEU A 13 2.76 -7.23 45.44
CA LEU A 13 2.93 -7.63 44.04
C LEU A 13 1.62 -7.63 43.27
N ILE A 14 0.50 -7.98 43.94
CA ILE A 14 -0.84 -7.96 43.35
C ILE A 14 -1.34 -6.52 43.19
N SER A 15 -1.14 -5.65 44.18
CA SER A 15 -1.52 -4.23 44.10
C SER A 15 -0.75 -3.54 42.98
N LYS A 16 0.57 -3.77 42.87
CA LYS A 16 1.42 -3.31 41.76
C LYS A 16 0.95 -3.83 40.40
N ALA A 17 0.53 -5.09 40.33
CA ALA A 17 -0.04 -5.66 39.10
C ALA A 17 -1.38 -5.00 38.70
N ASN A 18 -2.23 -4.68 39.66
CA ASN A 18 -3.52 -4.02 39.41
C ASN A 18 -3.33 -2.56 38.95
N LEU A 19 -2.41 -1.81 39.58
CA LEU A 19 -2.02 -0.46 39.12
C LEU A 19 -1.48 -0.47 37.68
N LEU A 20 -0.65 -1.47 37.35
CA LEU A 20 -0.19 -1.67 35.98
C LEU A 20 -1.33 -2.03 35.01
N GLU A 21 -2.36 -2.77 35.45
CA GLU A 21 -3.54 -3.02 34.62
C GLU A 21 -4.41 -1.78 34.41
N GLU A 22 -4.49 -0.88 35.39
CA GLU A 22 -5.18 0.41 35.27
C GLU A 22 -4.47 1.36 34.31
N THR A 23 -3.14 1.48 34.42
CA THR A 23 -2.35 2.25 33.44
C THR A 23 -2.49 1.67 32.04
N ARG A 24 -2.56 0.34 31.90
CA ARG A 24 -2.87 -0.33 30.63
C ARG A 24 -4.26 0.03 30.09
N ARG A 25 -5.28 0.16 30.96
CA ARG A 25 -6.63 0.60 30.53
C ARG A 25 -6.61 2.06 30.06
N SER A 26 -5.89 2.93 30.76
CA SER A 26 -5.72 4.33 30.34
C SER A 26 -5.06 4.44 28.97
N LEU A 27 -3.97 3.71 28.74
CA LEU A 27 -3.28 3.65 27.44
C LEU A 27 -4.16 3.10 26.31
N ARG A 28 -5.09 2.18 26.61
CA ARG A 28 -6.09 1.73 25.62
C ARG A 28 -7.05 2.83 25.21
N ASN A 29 -7.52 3.63 26.16
CA ASN A 29 -8.41 4.75 25.89
C ASN A 29 -7.68 5.84 25.07
N GLU A 30 -6.42 6.16 25.41
CA GLU A 30 -5.58 7.07 24.61
C GLU A 30 -5.40 6.54 23.17
N ARG A 31 -5.11 5.25 23.03
CA ARG A 31 -4.98 4.59 21.72
C ARG A 31 -6.27 4.69 20.92
N GLU A 32 -7.43 4.44 21.53
CA GLU A 32 -8.72 4.50 20.85
C GLU A 32 -9.01 5.91 20.33
N GLY A 33 -8.75 6.94 21.15
CA GLY A 33 -8.87 8.34 20.73
C GLY A 33 -7.95 8.69 19.56
N LEU A 34 -6.67 8.28 19.62
CA LEU A 34 -5.71 8.49 18.53
C LEU A 34 -6.09 7.75 17.25
N VAL A 35 -6.64 6.54 17.36
CA VAL A 35 -7.15 5.77 16.21
C VAL A 35 -8.37 6.46 15.60
N GLY A 36 -9.28 7.00 16.42
CA GLY A 36 -10.42 7.81 15.96
C GLY A 36 -9.95 9.01 15.14
N GLN A 37 -9.05 9.82 15.70
CA GLN A 37 -8.47 10.98 15.02
C GLN A 37 -7.73 10.59 13.72
N ALA A 38 -7.00 9.48 13.72
CA ALA A 38 -6.30 9.00 12.52
C ALA A 38 -7.27 8.55 11.42
N LYS A 39 -8.41 7.94 11.78
CA LYS A 39 -9.45 7.53 10.82
C LYS A 39 -10.12 8.73 10.18
N GLU A 40 -10.50 9.71 10.99
CA GLU A 40 -11.11 10.97 10.53
C GLU A 40 -10.18 11.72 9.58
N LYS A 41 -8.92 11.97 10.00
CA LYS A 41 -7.92 12.62 9.14
C LYS A 41 -7.67 11.84 7.84
N ARG A 42 -7.66 10.50 7.88
CA ARG A 42 -7.51 9.69 6.66
C ARG A 42 -8.72 9.81 5.73
N ALA A 43 -9.94 9.92 6.26
CA ALA A 43 -11.15 10.09 5.46
C ALA A 43 -11.15 11.44 4.74
N SER A 44 -10.79 12.53 5.42
CA SER A 44 -10.64 13.85 4.79
C SER A 44 -9.57 13.84 3.70
N VAL A 45 -8.46 13.17 3.97
CA VAL A 45 -7.34 13.02 3.03
C VAL A 45 -7.69 12.13 1.82
N SER A 46 -8.53 11.10 1.96
CA SER A 46 -8.93 10.28 0.81
C SER A 46 -9.82 11.05 -0.17
N VAL A 47 -10.77 11.85 0.33
CA VAL A 47 -11.64 12.69 -0.50
C VAL A 47 -10.83 13.70 -1.31
N THR A 48 -9.87 14.37 -0.67
CA THR A 48 -8.98 15.32 -1.36
C THR A 48 -8.06 14.63 -2.37
N ARG A 49 -7.63 13.40 -2.09
CA ARG A 49 -6.83 12.60 -3.03
C ARG A 49 -7.62 12.22 -4.28
N GLU A 50 -8.87 11.79 -4.14
CA GLU A 50 -9.74 11.43 -5.27
C GLU A 50 -10.01 12.63 -6.18
N LYS A 51 -10.22 13.82 -5.60
CA LYS A 51 -10.28 15.08 -6.34
C LYS A 51 -8.95 15.37 -7.08
N SER A 52 -7.80 15.16 -6.43
CA SER A 52 -6.51 15.36 -7.10
C SER A 52 -6.23 14.36 -8.24
N ASP A 53 -6.69 13.12 -8.11
CA ASP A 53 -6.48 12.06 -9.10
C ASP A 53 -7.39 12.23 -10.32
N SER A 54 -8.65 12.63 -10.12
CA SER A 54 -9.56 13.02 -11.21
C SER A 54 -9.04 14.22 -12.00
N ARG A 55 -8.61 15.30 -11.32
CA ARG A 55 -7.95 16.44 -11.96
C ARG A 55 -6.73 16.02 -12.77
N ARG A 56 -5.87 15.16 -12.21
CA ARG A 56 -4.69 14.66 -12.91
C ARG A 56 -5.04 13.87 -14.17
N LYS A 57 -6.09 13.05 -14.13
CA LYS A 57 -6.58 12.29 -15.30
C LYS A 57 -7.07 13.23 -16.41
N HIS A 58 -7.89 14.23 -16.06
CA HIS A 58 -8.37 15.21 -17.04
C HIS A 58 -7.23 16.02 -17.64
N LEU A 59 -6.25 16.46 -16.83
CA LEU A 59 -5.05 17.13 -17.33
C LEU A 59 -4.19 16.22 -18.24
N SER A 60 -4.03 14.95 -17.88
CA SER A 60 -3.30 13.98 -18.73
C SER A 60 -3.99 13.85 -20.08
N SER A 61 -5.31 13.64 -20.09
CA SER A 61 -6.10 13.53 -21.31
C SER A 61 -6.05 14.81 -22.16
N PHE A 62 -6.00 15.98 -21.53
CA PHE A 62 -5.82 17.25 -22.21
C PHE A 62 -4.45 17.34 -22.92
N HIS A 63 -3.37 16.94 -22.24
CA HIS A 63 -2.03 16.97 -22.80
C HIS A 63 -1.85 15.94 -23.93
N GLU A 64 -2.36 14.72 -23.74
CA GLU A 64 -2.36 13.67 -24.78
C GLU A 64 -3.13 14.12 -26.02
N ASN A 65 -4.34 14.69 -25.85
CA ASN A 65 -5.12 15.22 -26.96
C ASN A 65 -4.44 16.43 -27.62
N LYS A 66 -3.74 17.27 -26.85
CA LYS A 66 -2.97 18.40 -27.38
C LYS A 66 -1.81 17.91 -28.25
N GLU A 67 -1.06 16.92 -27.79
CA GLU A 67 0.06 16.35 -28.53
C GLU A 67 -0.43 15.69 -29.83
N ALA A 68 -1.46 14.84 -29.74
CA ALA A 68 -2.07 14.21 -30.91
C ALA A 68 -2.64 15.23 -31.92
N ALA A 69 -3.21 16.35 -31.44
CA ALA A 69 -3.66 17.44 -32.30
C ALA A 69 -2.48 18.12 -33.01
N GLU A 70 -1.37 18.41 -32.31
CA GLU A 70 -0.19 19.03 -32.93
C GLU A 70 0.47 18.10 -33.95
N GLU A 71 0.50 16.79 -33.70
CA GLU A 71 0.98 15.81 -34.68
C GLU A 71 0.12 15.79 -35.95
N ALA A 72 -1.21 15.67 -35.80
CA ALA A 72 -2.14 15.71 -36.92
C ALA A 72 -2.08 17.03 -37.70
N LYS A 73 -1.85 18.15 -37.00
CA LYS A 73 -1.65 19.46 -37.62
C LYS A 73 -0.35 19.50 -38.44
N LYS A 74 0.76 19.00 -37.90
CA LYS A 74 2.04 18.93 -38.61
C LYS A 74 1.92 18.08 -39.87
N GLU A 75 1.28 16.91 -39.77
CA GLU A 75 1.03 16.03 -40.92
C GLU A 75 0.21 16.74 -42.00
N ARG A 76 -0.91 17.36 -41.61
CA ARG A 76 -1.75 18.16 -42.50
C ARG A 76 -0.98 19.30 -43.17
N ASP A 77 -0.18 20.04 -42.40
CA ASP A 77 0.54 21.22 -42.89
C ASP A 77 1.68 20.82 -43.85
N LEU A 78 2.35 19.67 -43.59
CA LEU A 78 3.34 19.10 -44.49
C LEU A 78 2.71 18.69 -45.83
N ILE A 79 1.55 18.01 -45.79
CA ILE A 79 0.83 17.59 -47.00
C ILE A 79 0.26 18.80 -47.76
N ASN A 80 -0.26 19.81 -47.06
CA ASN A 80 -0.77 21.02 -47.70
C ASN A 80 0.34 21.84 -48.35
N LYS A 81 1.57 21.77 -47.83
CA LYS A 81 2.74 22.41 -48.44
C LYS A 81 3.14 21.72 -49.75
N SER A 82 3.00 20.40 -49.86
CA SER A 82 3.33 19.65 -51.08
C SER A 82 2.20 19.65 -52.10
N VAL A 83 0.95 19.50 -51.66
CA VAL A 83 -0.26 19.51 -52.50
C VAL A 83 -1.25 20.54 -51.97
N PRO A 84 -1.20 21.79 -52.45
CA PRO A 84 -2.07 22.87 -51.98
C PRO A 84 -3.57 22.67 -52.27
N PRO A 85 -3.99 22.29 -53.50
CA PRO A 85 -5.41 22.20 -53.86
C PRO A 85 -6.16 21.14 -53.04
N PRO A 86 -7.46 21.35 -52.74
CA PRO A 86 -8.30 20.35 -52.07
C PRO A 86 -8.62 19.16 -52.99
N VAL A 87 -9.02 18.04 -52.39
CA VAL A 87 -9.26 16.78 -53.13
C VAL A 87 -10.31 16.96 -54.23
N ASP A 88 -11.39 17.70 -53.97
CA ASP A 88 -12.48 17.91 -54.94
C ASP A 88 -12.00 18.60 -56.23
N VAL A 89 -11.11 19.58 -56.09
CA VAL A 89 -10.55 20.30 -57.25
C VAL A 89 -9.63 19.37 -58.04
N LEU A 90 -8.79 18.59 -57.36
CA LEU A 90 -7.91 17.63 -58.01
C LEU A 90 -8.70 16.54 -58.76
N LYS A 91 -9.79 16.04 -58.17
CA LYS A 91 -10.72 15.10 -58.82
C LYS A 91 -11.30 15.71 -60.09
N SER A 92 -11.79 16.95 -60.01
CA SER A 92 -12.31 17.65 -61.20
C SER A 92 -11.27 17.83 -62.32
N TRP A 93 -9.98 18.02 -61.96
CA TRP A 93 -8.90 18.14 -62.93
C TRP A 93 -8.51 16.78 -63.51
N ALA A 94 -8.50 15.73 -62.69
CA ALA A 94 -8.27 14.36 -63.13
C ALA A 94 -9.35 13.91 -64.11
N ASP A 95 -10.62 14.20 -63.84
CA ASP A 95 -11.76 13.87 -64.72
C ASP A 95 -11.66 14.61 -66.07
N LYS A 96 -11.29 15.90 -66.04
CA LYS A 96 -11.02 16.66 -67.27
C LYS A 96 -9.84 16.12 -68.06
N SER A 97 -8.78 15.68 -67.37
CA SER A 97 -7.61 15.08 -68.01
C SER A 97 -7.95 13.73 -68.63
N LEU A 98 -8.70 12.89 -67.93
CA LEU A 98 -9.19 11.61 -68.43
C LEU A 98 -10.09 11.82 -69.64
N SER A 99 -11.00 12.79 -69.60
CA SER A 99 -11.88 13.10 -70.74
C SER A 99 -11.10 13.51 -71.98
N LYS A 100 -9.99 14.24 -71.84
CA LYS A 100 -9.10 14.60 -72.96
C LYS A 100 -8.38 13.39 -73.55
N LEU A 101 -7.99 12.44 -72.70
CA LEU A 101 -7.30 11.22 -73.11
C LEU A 101 -8.25 10.19 -73.76
N THR A 102 -9.52 10.16 -73.37
CA THR A 102 -10.49 9.15 -73.85
C THR A 102 -11.36 9.65 -74.99
N VAL A 103 -11.64 10.96 -75.08
CA VAL A 103 -12.48 11.52 -76.13
C VAL A 103 -11.63 11.92 -77.33
N MET A 104 -11.62 11.06 -78.35
CA MET A 104 -11.02 11.37 -79.64
C MET A 104 -11.88 12.37 -80.41
N SER A 105 -11.30 13.51 -80.79
CA SER A 105 -11.92 14.46 -81.71
C SER A 105 -11.91 13.91 -83.14
N ASN A 106 -13.03 14.05 -83.86
CA ASN A 106 -13.15 13.64 -85.27
C ASN A 106 -12.38 14.57 -86.24
N ASP A 107 -11.80 15.65 -85.75
CA ASP A 107 -10.99 16.60 -86.51
C ASP A 107 -9.51 16.22 -86.45
N LEU A 108 -8.89 16.04 -87.62
CA LEU A 108 -7.47 15.65 -87.75
C LEU A 108 -6.53 16.76 -87.26
N THR A 109 -6.96 18.02 -87.26
CA THR A 109 -6.13 19.15 -86.80
C THR A 109 -6.02 19.21 -85.28
N THR A 110 -6.94 18.54 -84.58
CA THR A 110 -6.98 18.47 -83.11
C THR A 110 -6.47 17.14 -82.56
N MET A 111 -6.07 16.20 -83.42
CA MET A 111 -5.45 14.95 -83.01
C MET A 111 -4.19 15.23 -82.17
N PRO A 112 -4.11 14.68 -80.94
CA PRO A 112 -2.93 14.87 -80.12
C PRO A 112 -1.73 14.14 -80.74
N THR A 113 -0.57 14.77 -80.69
CA THR A 113 0.68 14.11 -81.05
C THR A 113 1.12 13.17 -79.93
N LEU A 114 1.91 12.14 -80.23
CA LEU A 114 2.42 11.20 -79.22
C LEU A 114 3.08 11.93 -78.03
N ALA A 115 3.89 12.97 -78.30
CA ALA A 115 4.53 13.76 -77.25
C ALA A 115 3.54 14.57 -76.40
N ARG A 116 2.36 14.90 -76.93
CA ARG A 116 1.26 15.53 -76.19
C ARG A 116 0.52 14.50 -75.34
N GLU A 117 0.21 13.33 -75.89
CA GLU A 117 -0.42 12.23 -75.15
C GLU A 117 0.44 11.82 -73.96
N ILE A 118 1.76 11.62 -74.14
CA ILE A 118 2.67 11.27 -73.04
C ILE A 118 2.60 12.30 -71.90
N ARG A 119 2.54 13.60 -72.23
CA ARG A 119 2.40 14.67 -71.22
C ARG A 119 1.05 14.65 -70.53
N GLU A 120 -0.04 14.43 -71.26
CA GLU A 120 -1.38 14.36 -70.70
C GLU A 120 -1.57 13.11 -69.81
N PHE A 121 -0.98 11.97 -70.18
CA PHE A 121 -0.92 10.77 -69.33
C PHE A 121 -0.06 10.99 -68.08
N SER A 122 1.13 11.61 -68.20
CA SER A 122 1.97 11.95 -67.05
C SER A 122 1.23 12.83 -66.06
N LEU A 123 0.58 13.89 -66.55
CA LEU A 123 -0.22 14.80 -65.75
C LEU A 123 -1.38 14.08 -65.04
N PHE A 124 -2.07 13.18 -65.74
CA PHE A 124 -3.15 12.39 -65.14
C PHE A 124 -2.65 11.53 -63.97
N PHE A 125 -1.53 10.82 -64.13
CA PHE A 125 -0.95 10.02 -63.04
C PHE A 125 -0.43 10.88 -61.89
N GLU A 126 0.14 12.04 -62.18
CA GLU A 126 0.51 13.03 -61.15
C GLU A 126 -0.73 13.46 -60.35
N LEU A 127 -1.85 13.79 -61.02
CA LEU A 127 -3.10 14.15 -60.36
C LEU A 127 -3.64 13.01 -59.50
N VAL A 128 -3.65 11.77 -60.00
CA VAL A 128 -4.09 10.60 -59.22
C VAL A 128 -3.21 10.40 -57.98
N SER A 129 -1.89 10.57 -58.12
CA SER A 129 -0.97 10.47 -56.98
C SER A 129 -1.19 11.62 -55.97
N ALA A 130 -1.43 12.84 -56.45
CA ALA A 130 -1.69 14.01 -55.64
C ALA A 130 -3.01 13.87 -54.86
N ILE A 131 -4.06 13.32 -55.48
CA ILE A 131 -5.33 12.97 -54.82
C ILE A 131 -5.06 12.02 -53.66
N SER A 132 -4.34 10.91 -53.90
CA SER A 132 -4.06 9.92 -52.85
C SER A 132 -3.29 10.51 -51.66
N ILE A 133 -2.34 11.41 -51.92
CA ILE A 133 -1.58 12.10 -50.87
C ILE A 133 -2.48 13.10 -50.13
N LYS A 134 -3.31 13.85 -50.86
CA LYS A 134 -4.17 14.88 -50.29
C LYS A 134 -5.29 14.30 -49.43
N GLU A 135 -5.84 13.15 -49.80
CA GLU A 135 -6.84 12.43 -48.99
C GLU A 135 -6.29 12.11 -47.59
N LYS A 136 -5.02 11.72 -47.47
CA LYS A 136 -4.36 11.54 -46.16
C LYS A 136 -4.26 12.85 -45.37
N GLY A 137 -4.04 13.97 -46.06
CA GLY A 137 -4.03 15.31 -45.44
C GLY A 137 -5.40 15.73 -44.92
N GLU A 138 -6.48 15.40 -45.64
CA GLU A 138 -7.85 15.64 -45.20
C GLU A 138 -8.24 14.74 -44.02
N GLU A 139 -7.81 13.47 -44.03
CA GLU A 139 -7.95 12.59 -42.86
C GLU A 139 -7.22 13.15 -41.63
N ALA A 140 -5.98 13.62 -41.79
CA ALA A 140 -5.21 14.26 -40.73
C ALA A 140 -5.92 15.52 -40.21
N HIS A 141 -6.53 16.31 -41.11
CA HIS A 141 -7.38 17.44 -40.70
C HIS A 141 -8.60 16.99 -39.90
N GLY A 142 -9.27 15.90 -40.31
CA GLY A 142 -10.36 15.29 -39.57
C GLY A 142 -9.95 14.82 -38.18
N ARG A 143 -8.77 14.18 -38.04
CA ARG A 143 -8.19 13.80 -36.74
C ARG A 143 -7.90 15.02 -35.87
N TYR A 144 -7.30 16.06 -36.43
CA TYR A 144 -7.04 17.32 -35.74
C TYR A 144 -8.31 17.95 -35.16
N VAL A 145 -9.39 18.01 -35.94
CA VAL A 145 -10.68 18.54 -35.48
C VAL A 145 -11.24 17.69 -34.34
N LYS A 146 -11.15 16.36 -34.44
CA LYS A 146 -11.60 15.44 -33.37
C LYS A 146 -10.83 15.66 -32.07
N TYR A 147 -9.49 15.70 -32.12
CA TYR A 147 -8.68 15.93 -30.91
C TYR A 147 -8.90 17.31 -30.30
N ASN A 148 -9.15 18.34 -31.11
CA ASN A 148 -9.54 19.65 -30.57
C ASN A 148 -10.88 19.62 -29.84
N LYS A 149 -11.88 18.89 -30.33
CA LYS A 149 -13.15 18.71 -29.62
C LYS A 149 -12.93 18.00 -28.29
N LEU A 150 -12.20 16.88 -28.29
CA LEU A 150 -11.86 16.15 -27.06
C LEU A 150 -11.06 17.00 -26.06
N LYS A 151 -10.19 17.87 -26.55
CA LYS A 151 -9.42 18.82 -25.73
C LYS A 151 -10.35 19.84 -25.04
N ILE A 152 -11.35 20.35 -25.75
CA ILE A 152 -12.36 21.27 -25.19
C ILE A 152 -13.21 20.53 -24.16
N GLU A 153 -13.70 19.34 -24.48
CA GLU A 153 -14.47 18.49 -23.55
C GLU A 153 -13.68 18.16 -22.27
N ALA A 154 -12.37 17.91 -22.38
CA ALA A 154 -11.50 17.67 -21.23
C ALA A 154 -11.36 18.92 -20.33
N ILE A 155 -11.32 20.11 -20.91
CA ILE A 155 -11.33 21.37 -20.16
C ILE A 155 -12.69 21.57 -19.47
N GLU A 156 -13.79 21.37 -20.18
CA GLU A 156 -15.15 21.53 -19.63
C GLU A 156 -15.39 20.58 -18.45
N LYS A 157 -14.96 19.32 -18.57
CA LYS A 157 -15.02 18.35 -17.47
C LYS A 157 -14.14 18.76 -16.29
N LEU A 158 -12.94 19.27 -16.56
CA LEU A 158 -12.03 19.75 -15.53
C LEU A 158 -12.62 20.95 -14.77
N ASP A 159 -13.18 21.92 -15.48
CA ASP A 159 -13.81 23.10 -14.89
C ASP A 159 -15.10 22.74 -14.13
N SER A 160 -15.84 21.72 -14.57
CA SER A 160 -17.05 21.23 -13.89
C SER A 160 -16.74 20.47 -12.59
N GLU A 161 -15.73 19.61 -12.59
CA GLU A 161 -15.36 18.79 -11.43
C GLU A 161 -14.45 19.53 -10.43
N HIS A 162 -13.68 20.52 -10.91
CA HIS A 162 -12.71 21.28 -10.12
C HIS A 162 -12.86 22.78 -10.41
N PRO A 163 -13.95 23.43 -9.96
CA PRO A 163 -14.14 24.85 -10.15
C PRO A 163 -12.96 25.63 -9.56
N LYS A 164 -12.58 26.72 -10.22
CA LYS A 164 -11.38 27.51 -9.86
C LYS A 164 -11.43 28.05 -8.41
N GLU A 165 -12.63 28.26 -7.87
CA GLU A 165 -12.87 28.75 -6.50
C GLU A 165 -12.47 27.75 -5.41
N ASP A 166 -12.52 26.44 -5.68
CA ASP A 166 -12.09 25.41 -4.72
C ASP A 166 -10.56 25.35 -4.58
N LEU A 167 -9.82 25.78 -5.61
CA LEU A 167 -8.36 25.73 -5.65
C LEU A 167 -7.71 26.83 -4.81
N ASP A 168 -8.33 28.00 -4.74
CA ASP A 168 -7.81 29.14 -3.96
C ASP A 168 -7.99 28.92 -2.44
N ASN A 169 -8.97 28.10 -2.05
CA ASN A 169 -9.19 27.68 -0.67
C ASN A 169 -8.30 26.49 -0.25
N GLU A 170 -7.96 25.60 -1.19
CA GLU A 170 -7.04 24.48 -0.97
C GLU A 170 -5.57 24.90 -1.09
N LYS A 171 -5.09 25.79 -0.21
CA LYS A 171 -3.63 26.00 -0.06
C LYS A 171 -2.96 24.63 0.20
N GLN A 172 -2.10 24.22 -0.73
CA GLN A 172 -1.39 22.93 -0.77
C GLN A 172 -0.63 22.59 0.53
N ASP A 173 -0.35 23.58 1.39
CA ASP A 173 0.31 23.41 2.68
C ASP A 173 -0.51 22.59 3.68
N GLN A 174 -1.85 22.67 3.66
CA GLN A 174 -2.68 21.89 4.60
C GLN A 174 -2.65 20.39 4.28
N LYS A 175 -2.69 20.00 3.01
CA LYS A 175 -2.66 18.58 2.59
C LYS A 175 -1.36 17.89 2.99
N SER A 176 -0.21 18.53 2.78
CA SER A 176 1.11 18.03 3.19
C SER A 176 1.23 17.90 4.72
N SER A 177 0.61 18.82 5.47
CA SER A 177 0.57 18.78 6.93
C SER A 177 -0.27 17.59 7.43
N GLU A 178 -1.45 17.37 6.87
CA GLU A 178 -2.36 16.30 7.30
C GLU A 178 -1.74 14.90 7.17
N PHE A 179 -1.04 14.61 6.06
CA PHE A 179 -0.32 13.33 5.92
C PHE A 179 0.83 13.18 6.93
N LYS A 180 1.53 14.27 7.25
CA LYS A 180 2.59 14.25 8.28
C LYS A 180 1.98 14.04 9.66
N GLU A 181 0.83 14.63 9.95
CA GLU A 181 0.08 14.46 11.19
C GLU A 181 -0.45 13.03 11.34
N VAL A 182 -1.03 12.44 10.28
CA VAL A 182 -1.44 11.02 10.29
C VAL A 182 -0.23 10.11 10.56
N ARG A 183 0.94 10.40 9.99
CA ARG A 183 2.17 9.63 10.31
C ARG A 183 2.63 9.82 11.76
N LYS A 184 2.54 11.04 12.32
CA LYS A 184 2.87 11.31 13.72
C LYS A 184 1.94 10.54 14.67
N ILE A 185 0.63 10.55 14.39
CA ILE A 185 -0.38 9.81 15.17
C ILE A 185 -0.13 8.30 15.06
N SER A 186 0.09 7.75 13.86
CA SER A 186 0.43 6.32 13.70
C SER A 186 1.67 5.92 14.50
N LYS A 187 2.74 6.72 14.45
CA LYS A 187 3.96 6.46 15.25
C LYS A 187 3.69 6.51 16.76
N ARG A 188 2.74 7.34 17.22
CA ARG A 188 2.33 7.41 18.63
C ARG A 188 1.55 6.16 19.03
N ILE A 189 0.63 5.70 18.19
CA ILE A 189 -0.10 4.43 18.37
C ILE A 189 0.88 3.26 18.48
N ASP A 190 1.88 3.17 17.59
CA ASP A 190 2.90 2.11 17.64
C ASP A 190 3.73 2.13 18.94
N LYS A 191 3.94 3.31 19.55
CA LYS A 191 4.62 3.43 20.85
C LYS A 191 3.74 2.93 21.98
N ILE A 192 2.47 3.34 22.00
CA ILE A 192 1.48 2.88 22.98
C ILE A 192 1.31 1.36 22.91
N ASP A 193 1.25 0.78 21.71
CA ASP A 193 1.14 -0.68 21.51
C ASP A 193 2.36 -1.42 22.10
N LYS A 194 3.57 -0.87 21.97
CA LYS A 194 4.77 -1.44 22.60
C LYS A 194 4.77 -1.31 24.12
N GLU A 195 4.27 -0.21 24.67
CA GLU A 195 4.16 0.01 26.13
C GLU A 195 3.12 -0.93 26.75
N MET A 196 1.95 -1.03 26.12
CA MET A 196 0.89 -2.02 26.40
C MET A 196 1.43 -3.46 26.49
N ASP A 197 2.29 -3.86 25.54
CA ASP A 197 2.92 -5.18 25.50
C ASP A 197 3.93 -5.40 26.64
N LYS A 198 4.70 -4.37 26.99
CA LYS A 198 5.65 -4.42 28.13
C LYS A 198 4.89 -4.58 29.44
N ILE A 199 3.88 -3.74 29.68
CA ILE A 199 3.02 -3.81 30.86
C ILE A 199 2.36 -5.20 30.96
N SER A 200 1.86 -5.73 29.84
CA SER A 200 1.26 -7.08 29.82
C SER A 200 2.24 -8.20 30.18
N LYS A 201 3.53 -8.04 29.88
CA LYS A 201 4.58 -8.99 30.30
C LYS A 201 4.92 -8.83 31.78
N GLU A 202 4.98 -7.60 32.28
CA GLU A 202 5.27 -7.28 33.68
C GLU A 202 4.16 -7.76 34.62
N VAL A 203 2.90 -7.47 34.31
CA VAL A 203 1.74 -8.00 35.04
C VAL A 203 1.76 -9.53 35.12
N LYS A 204 2.09 -10.21 34.00
CA LYS A 204 2.24 -11.67 33.99
C LYS A 204 3.39 -12.16 34.87
N LYS A 205 4.49 -11.42 34.99
CA LYS A 205 5.61 -11.76 35.88
C LYS A 205 5.24 -11.54 37.34
N LEU A 206 4.69 -10.38 37.67
CA LEU A 206 4.25 -10.03 39.03
C LEU A 206 3.23 -11.04 39.56
N ARG A 207 2.21 -11.39 38.76
CA ARG A 207 1.23 -12.43 39.14
C ARG A 207 1.85 -13.80 39.34
N LYS A 208 2.91 -14.16 38.60
CA LYS A 208 3.63 -15.43 38.81
C LYS A 208 4.46 -15.39 40.09
N MET A 209 5.07 -14.26 40.41
CA MET A 209 5.87 -14.09 41.63
C MET A 209 4.96 -14.06 42.87
N ALA A 210 3.83 -13.35 42.81
CA ALA A 210 2.80 -13.37 43.85
C ALA A 210 2.28 -14.78 44.13
N LYS A 211 1.92 -15.55 43.08
CA LYS A 211 1.49 -16.95 43.25
C LYS A 211 2.57 -17.85 43.87
N LYS A 212 3.85 -17.59 43.59
CA LYS A 212 4.96 -18.33 44.20
C LYS A 212 5.09 -17.97 45.68
N LEU A 213 5.07 -16.69 46.03
CA LEU A 213 5.12 -16.22 47.42
C LEU A 213 3.90 -16.68 48.23
N GLU A 214 2.69 -16.69 47.66
CA GLU A 214 1.50 -17.29 48.28
C GLU A 214 1.68 -18.80 48.50
N SER A 215 2.26 -19.51 47.53
CA SER A 215 2.52 -20.94 47.69
C SER A 215 3.63 -21.23 48.71
N GLU A 216 4.60 -20.34 48.85
CA GLU A 216 5.71 -20.45 49.79
C GLU A 216 5.27 -20.12 51.21
N SER A 217 4.48 -19.06 51.39
CA SER A 217 3.84 -18.72 52.67
C SER A 217 2.88 -19.82 53.14
N LYS A 218 2.06 -20.40 52.26
CA LYS A 218 1.21 -21.55 52.62
C LYS A 218 2.00 -22.77 53.08
N VAL A 219 3.18 -23.00 52.49
CA VAL A 219 4.07 -24.11 52.87
C VAL A 219 4.81 -23.80 54.17
N SER A 220 5.25 -22.55 54.39
CA SER A 220 5.84 -22.15 55.68
C SER A 220 4.82 -22.19 56.81
N ASP A 221 3.60 -21.70 56.59
CA ASP A 221 2.52 -21.75 57.57
C ASP A 221 2.16 -23.20 57.93
N ALA A 222 2.14 -24.11 56.95
CA ALA A 222 1.96 -25.55 57.17
C ALA A 222 3.14 -26.14 57.97
N MET A 223 4.37 -25.76 57.67
CA MET A 223 5.56 -26.19 58.42
C MET A 223 5.56 -25.66 59.86
N ASP A 224 5.18 -24.41 60.08
CA ASP A 224 5.10 -23.82 61.42
C ASP A 224 4.03 -24.54 62.27
N ARG A 225 2.92 -24.98 61.65
CA ARG A 225 1.91 -25.83 62.32
C ARG A 225 2.44 -27.23 62.67
N VAL A 226 3.25 -27.83 61.79
CA VAL A 226 3.95 -29.10 62.05
C VAL A 226 4.92 -28.93 63.23
N MET A 227 5.74 -27.86 63.22
CA MET A 227 6.77 -27.59 64.22
C MET A 227 6.19 -27.20 65.58
N SER A 228 5.05 -26.52 65.61
CA SER A 228 4.34 -26.17 66.85
C SER A 228 3.55 -27.33 67.47
N GLY A 229 3.48 -28.49 66.81
CA GLY A 229 2.77 -29.68 67.31
C GLY A 229 1.26 -29.51 67.37
N SER A 230 0.71 -28.54 66.62
CA SER A 230 -0.73 -28.28 66.54
C SER A 230 -1.44 -29.32 65.65
N SER A 231 -2.78 -29.33 65.68
CA SER A 231 -3.61 -30.28 64.91
C SER A 231 -3.27 -30.23 63.40
N LEU A 232 -2.67 -31.30 62.90
CA LEU A 232 -2.27 -31.46 61.49
C LEU A 232 -3.43 -31.98 60.63
N ASP A 233 -3.77 -31.25 59.57
CA ASP A 233 -4.73 -31.68 58.56
C ASP A 233 -4.03 -32.42 57.40
N ALA A 234 -4.72 -33.36 56.74
CA ALA A 234 -4.17 -34.17 55.66
C ALA A 234 -3.75 -33.32 54.44
N THR A 235 -4.36 -32.14 54.29
CA THR A 235 -4.02 -31.15 53.25
C THR A 235 -2.65 -30.51 53.47
N ASP A 236 -2.27 -30.26 54.73
CA ASP A 236 -1.01 -29.58 55.09
C ASP A 236 0.17 -30.53 54.83
N VAL A 237 0.00 -31.82 55.13
CA VAL A 237 0.99 -32.88 54.83
C VAL A 237 1.14 -33.09 53.32
N ALA A 238 0.04 -33.08 52.56
CA ALA A 238 0.09 -33.22 51.10
C ALA A 238 0.84 -32.06 50.43
N LEU A 239 0.65 -30.82 50.89
CA LEU A 239 1.34 -29.63 50.37
C LEU A 239 2.86 -29.70 50.58
N ILE A 240 3.30 -30.19 51.75
CA ILE A 240 4.72 -30.33 52.08
C ILE A 240 5.38 -31.43 51.22
N LEU A 241 4.69 -32.56 51.03
CA LEU A 241 5.17 -33.67 50.21
C LEU A 241 5.22 -33.33 48.71
N GLU A 242 4.21 -32.63 48.17
CA GLU A 242 4.17 -32.22 46.76
C GLU A 242 5.31 -31.24 46.42
N ARG A 243 5.70 -30.40 47.38
CA ARG A 243 6.84 -29.47 47.25
C ARG A 243 8.20 -30.19 47.40
N GLY A 244 8.23 -31.40 47.96
CA GLY A 244 9.44 -32.20 48.15
C GLY A 244 10.39 -31.64 49.21
N VAL A 245 9.84 -31.07 50.30
CA VAL A 245 10.67 -30.57 51.40
C VAL A 245 11.15 -31.74 52.26
N ASP A 246 12.46 -31.77 52.56
CA ASP A 246 13.07 -32.83 53.37
C ASP A 246 12.55 -32.77 54.81
N LEU A 247 11.62 -33.67 55.14
CA LEU A 247 11.10 -33.87 56.51
C LEU A 247 12.19 -34.32 57.51
N GLY A 248 13.36 -34.73 57.00
CA GLY A 248 14.49 -35.20 57.82
C GLY A 248 15.21 -34.09 58.60
N SER A 249 14.98 -32.81 58.27
CA SER A 249 15.50 -31.68 59.07
C SER A 249 14.64 -31.37 60.30
N LEU A 250 13.43 -31.94 60.40
CA LEU A 250 12.49 -31.69 61.50
C LEU A 250 12.87 -32.44 62.79
N SER A 251 13.80 -33.41 62.72
CA SER A 251 14.25 -34.18 63.89
C SER A 251 15.53 -33.64 64.54
N ASP A 252 16.15 -32.59 63.99
CA ASP A 252 17.47 -32.15 64.45
C ASP A 252 17.36 -30.99 65.44
N THR A 253 17.02 -31.33 66.68
CA THR A 253 17.42 -30.51 67.82
C THR A 253 18.93 -30.65 68.01
N GLY A 254 19.68 -29.90 67.19
CA GLY A 254 21.07 -29.52 67.39
C GLY A 254 22.14 -30.51 66.94
N ALA A 255 22.72 -30.27 65.76
CA ALA A 255 24.16 -30.10 65.58
C ALA A 255 24.48 -29.59 64.17
N GLY A 256 25.35 -28.58 64.06
CA GLY A 256 25.88 -28.17 62.76
C GLY A 256 26.78 -29.25 62.15
N SER A 257 26.79 -29.35 60.81
CA SER A 257 27.99 -29.67 60.05
C SER A 257 27.81 -29.35 58.56
N GLU A 258 28.95 -29.02 57.97
CA GLU A 258 29.15 -28.52 56.62
C GLU A 258 28.96 -29.59 55.53
N GLY A 259 28.53 -29.11 54.35
CA GLY A 259 29.16 -29.38 53.06
C GLY A 259 29.31 -30.82 52.57
N LYS A 260 28.56 -31.17 51.52
CA LYS A 260 29.07 -31.50 50.17
C LYS A 260 28.01 -32.21 49.34
N GLY A 261 28.03 -31.96 48.03
CA GLY A 261 27.69 -32.98 47.04
C GLY A 261 26.75 -32.51 45.94
N GLU A 262 27.31 -31.83 44.94
CA GLU A 262 26.77 -31.82 43.58
C GLU A 262 26.38 -33.24 43.14
N LYS A 263 25.14 -33.39 42.67
CA LYS A 263 24.77 -34.48 41.75
C LYS A 263 23.92 -33.92 40.63
N ASP A 264 24.60 -33.78 39.48
CA ASP A 264 24.02 -33.63 38.16
C ASP A 264 22.92 -34.67 37.92
N SER A 265 21.71 -34.20 37.57
CA SER A 265 20.65 -35.04 37.00
C SER A 265 20.35 -34.61 35.56
N SER A 266 21.00 -35.36 34.67
CA SER A 266 20.44 -35.93 33.45
C SER A 266 19.35 -35.15 32.68
N GLY A 267 19.78 -34.53 31.57
CA GLY A 267 19.22 -34.81 30.24
C GLY A 267 17.75 -34.43 29.98
N LYS A 268 17.45 -33.13 29.84
CA LYS A 268 16.22 -32.70 29.12
C LYS A 268 16.45 -32.72 27.61
N ALA A 269 15.78 -33.64 26.93
CA ALA A 269 15.72 -33.70 25.47
C ALA A 269 15.22 -32.38 24.86
N LYS A 270 16.01 -31.79 23.96
CA LYS A 270 15.65 -30.60 23.17
C LYS A 270 14.39 -30.89 22.34
N ARG A 271 13.24 -30.33 22.74
CA ARG A 271 12.06 -30.24 21.88
C ARG A 271 12.41 -29.35 20.68
N ARG A 272 12.51 -29.94 19.49
CA ARG A 272 12.66 -29.19 18.23
C ARG A 272 11.43 -28.31 18.03
N ARG A 273 11.65 -27.00 17.87
CA ARG A 273 10.61 -26.04 17.47
C ARG A 273 10.22 -26.35 16.02
N ILE A 274 9.01 -26.87 15.81
CA ILE A 274 8.38 -26.86 14.49
C ILE A 274 7.83 -25.45 14.29
N SER A 275 8.48 -24.66 13.43
CA SER A 275 7.95 -23.39 12.94
C SER A 275 6.80 -23.66 11.96
N PRO A 276 5.70 -22.88 12.00
CA PRO A 276 4.67 -22.97 10.97
C PRO A 276 5.18 -22.27 9.72
N VAL A 277 5.84 -23.01 8.83
CA VAL A 277 6.12 -22.50 7.48
C VAL A 277 4.78 -22.41 6.75
N ARG A 278 4.35 -21.16 6.57
CA ARG A 278 3.28 -20.73 5.68
C ARG A 278 3.30 -21.56 4.39
N ARG A 279 2.25 -22.33 4.15
CA ARG A 279 1.87 -22.78 2.81
C ARG A 279 1.53 -21.54 1.98
N GLY A 280 2.53 -20.97 1.33
CA GLY A 280 2.35 -20.13 0.15
C GLY A 280 2.55 -20.99 -1.08
N ALA A 281 1.59 -20.96 -2.01
CA ALA A 281 1.73 -21.63 -3.30
C ALA A 281 2.98 -21.12 -4.02
N ARG A 282 3.93 -22.00 -4.32
CA ARG A 282 5.01 -21.69 -5.27
C ARG A 282 4.35 -21.45 -6.64
N LYS A 283 4.34 -20.20 -7.10
CA LYS A 283 4.12 -19.90 -8.51
C LYS A 283 5.25 -20.55 -9.30
N THR A 284 5.00 -21.70 -9.90
CA THR A 284 5.86 -22.24 -10.95
C THR A 284 5.75 -21.29 -12.14
N ARG A 285 6.89 -20.72 -12.55
CA ARG A 285 7.00 -20.14 -13.88
C ARG A 285 6.94 -21.31 -14.85
N LEU A 286 5.81 -21.47 -15.53
CA LEU A 286 5.73 -22.31 -16.74
C LEU A 286 6.78 -21.76 -17.72
N ARG A 287 7.79 -22.57 -17.96
CA ARG A 287 8.81 -22.38 -18.98
C ARG A 287 8.08 -22.51 -20.32
N HIS A 288 8.12 -21.48 -21.16
CA HIS A 288 7.69 -21.61 -22.55
C HIS A 288 8.63 -22.60 -23.22
N GLU A 289 8.15 -23.81 -23.51
CA GLU A 289 8.78 -24.66 -24.50
C GLU A 289 8.73 -23.92 -25.83
N ARG A 290 9.91 -23.65 -26.39
CA ARG A 290 10.06 -23.38 -27.82
C ARG A 290 10.04 -24.73 -28.51
N GLY A 291 9.10 -24.91 -29.43
CA GLY A 291 9.00 -26.11 -30.25
C GLY A 291 8.20 -25.84 -31.51
N ARG A 292 8.96 -25.73 -32.61
CA ARG A 292 8.59 -25.72 -34.04
C ARG A 292 8.13 -24.40 -34.63
#